data_AF-A0A8S3TY10-F1
#
_entry.id   AF-A0A8S3TY10-F1
#
_cell.length_a   1.000
_cell.length_b   1.000
_cell.length_c   1.000
_cell.angle_alpha   90.00
_cell.angle_beta   90.00
_cell.angle_gamma   90.00
#
_symmetry.space_group_name_H-M   'P 1'
#
loop_
_entity.id
_entity.type
_entity.pdbx_description
1 polymer ?
#
loop_
_entity_poly.entity_id
_entity_poly.type
_entity_poly.pdbx_seq_one_letter_code
_entity_poly.pdbx_strand_id
1 'polypeptide(L)'
;MEQLCNQQINFLALNEDAILLRVSPQAYRRNLDCIVAIEPHPNKQLSVKLQNLDIDALPSGQCTDDYLTLYDGRTQAAQFLAGAPNQICGNRNVRTIPLADSYTTQRGYLTARFRSGPTNSIHRGFDMIISAFHLAPCKDNEYKCYNQRCIPENLRCSGFDHCGDRTPVCLLTNEAKAAVGVTAILILIAIIVIVAVCVWRKKRQTTFNDRVKQQKQRNHFEHSVAGESFKVKMNGQVH
;
A
#
# COMPACT_ATOMS: atom_id res chain seq x y z
N MET A 1 2.16 11.69 15.55
CA MET A 1 1.81 12.51 16.71
C MET A 1 3.07 13.15 17.27
N GLU A 2 4.16 12.40 17.46
CA GLU A 2 5.41 12.96 17.99
C GLU A 2 5.94 14.17 17.20
N GLN A 3 5.85 14.16 15.86
CA GLN A 3 6.27 15.30 15.02
C GLN A 3 5.33 16.50 15.08
N LEU A 4 4.08 16.29 15.51
CA LEU A 4 3.04 17.31 15.63
C LEU A 4 2.76 17.64 17.10
N CYS A 5 3.70 17.30 18.00
CA CYS A 5 3.54 17.47 19.43
C CYS A 5 3.30 18.95 19.76
N ASN A 6 2.21 19.22 20.48
CA ASN A 6 1.73 20.55 20.86
C ASN A 6 1.35 21.45 19.66
N GLN A 7 1.00 20.84 18.53
CA GLN A 7 0.51 21.54 17.34
C GLN A 7 -1.02 21.40 17.21
N GLN A 8 -1.58 22.32 16.42
CA GLN A 8 -2.96 22.28 15.99
C GLN A 8 -3.03 21.86 14.52
N ILE A 9 -3.89 20.90 14.22
CA ILE A 9 -4.22 20.45 12.87
C ILE A 9 -5.56 21.08 12.50
N ASN A 10 -5.56 21.97 11.53
CA ASN A 10 -6.77 22.58 11.01
C ASN A 10 -7.08 22.00 9.63
N PHE A 11 -8.18 21.24 9.54
CA PHE A 11 -8.60 20.54 8.32
C PHE A 11 -8.87 21.51 7.15
N LEU A 12 -9.44 22.67 7.45
CA LEU A 12 -9.65 23.71 6.44
C LEU A 12 -8.33 24.26 5.88
N ALA A 13 -7.33 24.49 6.74
CA ALA A 13 -6.03 24.99 6.31
C ALA A 13 -5.23 23.96 5.50
N LEU A 14 -5.43 22.67 5.77
CA LEU A 14 -4.78 21.57 5.04
C LEU A 14 -5.56 21.12 3.80
N ASN A 15 -6.81 21.58 3.64
CA ASN A 15 -7.76 21.07 2.64
C ASN A 15 -7.92 19.54 2.72
N GLU A 16 -8.08 19.05 3.95
CA GLU A 16 -8.25 17.63 4.28
C GLU A 16 -9.51 17.44 5.11
N ASP A 17 -10.19 16.30 4.96
CA ASP A 17 -11.37 15.95 5.76
C ASP A 17 -11.13 14.74 6.66
N ALA A 18 -10.00 14.05 6.51
CA ALA A 18 -9.63 12.97 7.40
C ALA A 18 -8.10 12.88 7.54
N ILE A 19 -7.65 12.38 8.70
CA ILE A 19 -6.24 12.09 8.93
C ILE A 19 -6.08 10.73 9.61
N LEU A 20 -4.95 10.08 9.32
CA LEU A 20 -4.43 8.96 10.11
C LEU A 20 -3.38 9.52 11.08
N LEU A 21 -3.75 9.67 12.35
CA LEU A 21 -2.84 10.07 13.41
C LEU A 21 -2.23 8.84 14.07
N ARG A 22 -0.98 8.56 13.72
CA ARG A 22 -0.13 7.55 14.35
C ARG A 22 0.79 8.20 15.37
N VAL A 23 1.06 7.56 16.52
CA VAL A 23 2.05 8.12 17.46
C VAL A 23 3.47 8.06 16.89
N SER A 24 3.93 6.85 16.53
CA SER A 24 5.24 6.50 15.99
C SER A 24 5.11 5.33 15.00
N PRO A 25 5.92 5.25 13.93
CA PRO A 25 5.89 4.14 12.95
C PRO A 25 6.33 2.79 13.50
N GLN A 26 7.11 2.75 14.59
CA GLN A 26 7.60 1.52 15.21
C GLN A 26 7.18 1.45 16.67
N ALA A 27 8.06 1.79 17.62
CA ALA A 27 7.74 1.94 19.04
C ALA A 27 7.66 3.43 19.41
N TYR A 28 6.78 3.80 20.34
CA TYR A 28 6.74 5.17 20.84
C TYR A 28 7.88 5.45 21.80
N ARG A 29 8.36 6.70 21.83
CA ARG A 29 9.42 7.11 22.75
C ARG A 29 8.91 7.20 24.19
N ARG A 30 9.84 7.06 25.15
CA ARG A 30 9.61 7.34 26.58
C ARG A 30 9.54 8.84 26.86
N ASN A 31 8.93 9.21 27.98
CA ASN A 31 8.78 10.58 28.46
C ASN A 31 8.08 11.52 27.47
N LEU A 32 7.10 11.02 26.72
CA LEU A 32 6.26 11.86 25.89
C LEU A 32 5.14 12.46 26.73
N ASP A 33 4.85 13.73 26.47
CA ASP A 33 3.59 14.37 26.84
C ASP A 33 3.16 15.23 25.66
N CYS A 34 2.51 14.58 24.69
CA CYS A 34 2.15 15.20 23.42
C CYS A 34 0.67 15.46 23.34
N ILE A 35 0.33 16.70 23.00
CA ILE A 35 -1.03 17.16 22.82
C ILE A 35 -1.20 17.56 21.36
N VAL A 36 -2.24 17.06 20.70
CA VAL A 36 -2.59 17.48 19.35
C VAL A 36 -4.06 17.90 19.35
N ALA A 37 -4.33 19.12 18.92
CA ALA A 37 -5.68 19.62 18.72
C ALA A 37 -6.06 19.49 17.25
N ILE A 38 -7.26 19.00 16.96
CA ILE A 38 -7.80 18.81 15.61
C ILE A 38 -9.07 19.64 15.49
N GLU A 39 -9.09 20.53 14.51
CA GLU A 39 -10.20 21.40 14.17
C GLU A 39 -10.77 21.00 12.79
N PRO A 40 -12.05 20.59 12.71
CA PRO A 40 -12.69 20.25 11.45
C PRO A 40 -13.06 21.52 10.67
N HIS A 41 -13.54 21.33 9.44
CA HIS A 41 -14.29 22.38 8.74
C HIS A 41 -15.51 22.85 9.56
N PRO A 42 -15.96 24.11 9.37
CA PRO A 42 -17.17 24.61 10.01
C PRO A 42 -18.37 23.68 9.79
N ASN A 43 -19.20 23.53 10.82
CA ASN A 43 -20.41 22.70 10.84
C ASN A 43 -20.18 21.18 10.64
N LYS A 44 -18.94 20.70 10.74
CA LYS A 44 -18.63 19.26 10.76
C LYS A 44 -18.31 18.78 12.18
N GLN A 45 -18.69 17.54 12.47
CA GLN A 45 -18.26 16.78 13.63
C GLN A 45 -17.10 15.85 13.25
N LEU A 46 -16.39 15.32 14.25
CA LEU A 46 -15.29 14.38 14.06
C LEU A 46 -15.68 13.00 14.58
N SER A 47 -15.51 11.99 13.73
CA SER A 47 -15.53 10.57 14.10
C SER A 47 -14.10 10.12 14.37
N VAL A 48 -13.87 9.47 15.52
CA VAL A 48 -12.56 8.97 15.95
C VAL A 48 -12.60 7.45 16.03
N LYS A 49 -11.78 6.79 15.21
CA LYS A 49 -11.68 5.33 15.17
C LYS A 49 -10.25 4.89 15.47
N LEU A 50 -10.07 4.14 16.55
CA LEU A 50 -8.80 3.48 16.85
C LEU A 50 -8.66 2.26 15.93
N GLN A 51 -7.69 2.26 15.02
CA GLN A 51 -7.40 1.11 14.17
C GLN A 51 -6.48 0.12 14.87
N ASN A 52 -5.36 0.63 15.39
CA ASN A 52 -4.39 -0.13 16.17
C ASN A 52 -4.27 0.48 17.55
N LEU A 53 -4.14 -0.37 18.56
CA LEU A 53 -3.83 0.02 19.93
C LEU A 53 -2.92 -1.05 20.53
N ASP A 54 -1.80 -0.59 21.04
CA ASP A 54 -0.75 -1.34 21.70
C ASP A 54 0.03 -0.33 22.57
N ILE A 55 -0.49 -0.02 23.74
CA ILE A 55 0.11 0.90 24.73
C ILE A 55 0.35 0.09 26.00
N ASP A 56 1.46 0.33 26.68
CA ASP A 56 1.78 -0.37 27.92
C ASP A 56 0.64 -0.26 28.95
N ALA A 57 0.36 -1.37 29.63
CA ALA A 57 -0.71 -1.47 30.62
C ALA A 57 -0.42 -2.64 31.58
N LEU A 58 -0.95 -2.56 32.79
CA LEU A 58 -0.87 -3.69 33.72
C LEU A 58 -1.65 -4.90 33.17
N PRO A 59 -1.31 -6.12 33.62
CA PRO A 59 -2.09 -7.32 33.28
C PRO A 59 -3.58 -7.23 33.64
N SER A 60 -3.93 -6.37 34.62
CA SER A 60 -5.31 -6.06 34.99
C SER A 60 -6.07 -5.21 33.96
N GLY A 61 -5.39 -4.68 32.94
CA GLY A 61 -5.94 -3.73 31.96
C GLY A 61 -5.93 -2.27 32.43
N GLN A 62 -5.37 -1.99 33.60
CA GLN A 62 -5.24 -0.62 34.12
C GLN A 62 -4.04 0.09 33.48
N CYS A 63 -4.25 1.35 33.10
CA CYS A 63 -3.19 2.20 32.60
C CYS A 63 -2.32 2.69 33.75
N THR A 64 -1.00 2.67 33.54
CA THR A 64 -0.01 3.16 34.51
C THR A 64 0.52 4.52 34.05
N ASP A 65 1.69 4.53 33.43
CA ASP A 65 2.35 5.74 32.96
C ASP A 65 2.00 6.07 31.51
N ASP A 66 1.57 5.06 30.74
CA ASP A 66 1.34 5.15 29.31
C ASP A 66 -0.16 5.13 29.02
N TYR A 67 -0.67 6.21 28.42
CA TYR A 67 -2.09 6.28 28.06
C TYR A 67 -2.36 7.37 27.02
N LEU A 68 -3.43 7.13 26.26
CA LEU A 68 -4.09 8.09 25.39
C LEU A 68 -5.35 8.62 26.07
N THR A 69 -5.58 9.92 26.01
CA THR A 69 -6.82 10.57 26.43
C THR A 69 -7.39 11.42 25.31
N LEU A 70 -8.71 11.35 25.12
CA LEU A 70 -9.45 12.11 24.11
C LEU A 70 -10.40 13.09 24.79
N TYR A 71 -10.35 14.36 24.36
CA TYR A 71 -11.19 15.43 24.87
C TYR A 71 -12.05 16.03 23.74
N ASP A 72 -13.31 16.32 24.03
CA ASP A 72 -14.29 16.93 23.11
C ASP A 72 -14.18 18.46 23.15
N GLY A 73 -13.07 18.98 22.62
CA GLY A 73 -12.77 20.40 22.64
C GLY A 73 -11.40 20.73 22.09
N ARG A 74 -11.07 22.03 22.11
CA ARG A 74 -9.80 22.58 21.61
C ARG A 74 -8.62 22.40 22.56
N THR A 75 -8.88 22.07 23.83
CA THR A 75 -7.86 21.94 24.87
C THR A 75 -8.21 20.82 25.84
N GLN A 76 -7.26 20.48 26.71
CA GLN A 76 -7.43 19.48 27.77
C GLN A 76 -8.37 19.94 28.90
N ALA A 77 -8.82 21.20 28.89
CA ALA A 77 -9.82 21.70 29.84
C ALA A 77 -11.26 21.31 29.42
N ALA A 78 -11.44 20.76 28.22
CA ALA A 78 -12.72 20.24 27.77
C ALA A 78 -13.08 18.91 28.46
N GLN A 79 -14.33 18.50 28.30
CA GLN A 79 -14.79 17.20 28.79
C GLN A 79 -14.16 16.06 28.00
N PHE A 80 -14.05 14.89 28.62
CA PHE A 80 -13.65 13.68 27.91
C PHE A 80 -14.63 13.37 26.77
N LEU A 81 -14.10 12.82 25.69
CA LEU A 81 -14.91 12.42 24.55
C LEU A 81 -15.94 11.38 24.97
N ALA A 82 -17.22 11.67 24.72
CA ALA A 82 -18.32 10.83 25.22
C ALA A 82 -18.18 9.37 24.73
N GLY A 83 -18.34 8.43 25.68
CA GLY A 83 -18.23 7.00 25.44
C GLY A 83 -16.79 6.45 25.40
N ALA A 84 -15.77 7.30 25.28
CA ALA A 84 -14.37 6.86 25.36
C ALA A 84 -13.93 6.72 26.83
N PRO A 85 -13.07 5.72 27.16
CA PRO A 85 -12.42 5.68 28.47
C PRO A 85 -11.57 6.93 28.71
N ASN A 86 -11.51 7.40 29.97
CA ASN A 86 -10.68 8.56 30.34
C ASN A 86 -9.19 8.34 30.05
N GLN A 87 -8.73 7.08 30.16
CA GLN A 87 -7.40 6.65 29.80
C GLN A 87 -7.52 5.38 28.96
N ILE A 88 -6.90 5.41 27.79
CA ILE A 88 -6.88 4.31 26.83
C ILE A 88 -5.45 3.80 26.77
N CYS A 89 -5.25 2.54 27.13
CA CYS A 89 -3.98 1.83 27.04
C CYS A 89 -4.23 0.38 26.63
N GLY A 90 -3.24 -0.50 26.76
CA GLY A 90 -3.38 -1.92 26.46
C GLY A 90 -3.40 -2.23 24.96
N ASN A 91 -3.92 -3.41 24.60
CA ASN A 91 -3.92 -3.91 23.23
C ASN A 91 -5.35 -4.15 22.73
N ARG A 92 -5.69 -3.66 21.53
CA ARG A 92 -7.05 -3.81 20.95
C ARG A 92 -7.51 -5.27 20.82
N ASN A 93 -6.58 -6.20 20.67
CA ASN A 93 -6.89 -7.64 20.55
C ASN A 93 -7.14 -8.32 21.90
N VAL A 94 -6.90 -7.62 23.01
CA VAL A 94 -7.16 -8.14 24.36
C VAL A 94 -8.50 -7.57 24.82
N ARG A 95 -9.46 -8.46 25.09
CA ARG A 95 -10.85 -8.12 25.45
C ARG A 95 -11.02 -7.41 26.79
N THR A 96 -9.94 -7.04 27.47
CA THR A 96 -9.99 -6.42 28.80
C THR A 96 -10.43 -4.96 28.76
N ILE A 97 -10.40 -4.30 27.59
CA ILE A 97 -10.75 -2.87 27.47
C ILE A 97 -11.93 -2.73 26.49
N PRO A 98 -13.12 -2.32 26.97
CA PRO A 98 -14.29 -2.16 26.13
C PRO A 98 -14.16 -0.89 25.28
N LEU A 99 -13.58 -1.03 24.10
CA LEU A 99 -13.49 0.05 23.12
C LEU A 99 -14.66 -0.03 22.14
N ALA A 100 -15.31 1.11 21.90
CA ALA A 100 -16.30 1.22 20.84
C ALA A 100 -15.63 1.15 19.45
N ASP A 101 -16.44 0.87 18.42
CA ASP A 101 -15.97 0.87 17.03
C ASP A 101 -15.55 2.27 16.58
N SER A 102 -16.24 3.32 17.04
CA SER A 102 -15.86 4.72 16.87
C SER A 102 -16.43 5.59 18.00
N TYR A 103 -15.81 6.76 18.20
CA TYR A 103 -16.27 7.82 19.10
C TYR A 103 -16.59 9.06 18.28
N THR A 104 -17.40 9.97 18.81
CA THR A 104 -17.86 11.15 18.05
C THR A 104 -17.84 12.39 18.90
N THR A 105 -17.28 13.47 18.36
CA THR A 105 -17.26 14.77 19.03
C THR A 105 -18.65 15.41 18.94
N GLN A 106 -19.08 16.02 20.04
CA GLN A 106 -20.34 16.76 20.10
C GLN A 106 -20.16 18.19 19.58
N ARG A 107 -19.00 18.80 19.84
CA ARG A 107 -18.71 20.20 19.50
C ARG A 107 -17.87 20.36 18.24
N GLY A 108 -17.51 19.27 17.57
CA GLY A 108 -16.67 19.25 16.38
C GLY A 108 -15.17 19.23 16.67
N TYR A 109 -14.72 19.72 17.82
CA TYR A 109 -13.29 19.77 18.16
C TYR A 109 -12.81 18.49 18.85
N LEU A 110 -11.57 18.09 18.57
CA LEU A 110 -10.92 16.97 19.25
C LEU A 110 -9.55 17.40 19.76
N THR A 111 -9.24 17.10 21.02
CA THR A 111 -7.87 17.15 21.54
C THR A 111 -7.45 15.75 21.97
N ALA A 112 -6.36 15.26 21.38
CA ALA A 112 -5.74 14.00 21.78
C ALA A 112 -4.48 14.29 22.59
N ARG A 113 -4.36 13.70 23.79
CA ARG A 113 -3.14 13.72 24.60
C ARG A 113 -2.59 12.31 24.72
N PHE A 114 -1.36 12.09 24.31
CA PHE A 114 -0.63 10.86 24.58
C PHE A 114 0.50 11.13 25.56
N ARG A 115 0.53 10.35 26.65
CA ARG A 115 1.59 10.37 27.65
C ARG A 115 2.30 9.02 27.66
N SER A 116 3.63 9.05 27.78
CA SER A 116 4.43 7.87 28.10
C SER A 116 5.39 8.14 29.27
N GLY A 117 5.61 7.11 30.08
CA GLY A 117 6.50 7.10 31.24
C GLY A 117 7.98 7.00 30.88
N PRO A 118 8.84 6.87 31.90
CA PRO A 118 10.29 6.77 31.73
C PRO A 118 10.77 5.37 31.33
N THR A 119 9.91 4.36 31.42
CA THR A 119 10.22 2.97 31.05
C THR A 119 10.38 2.86 29.54
N ASN A 120 11.27 1.96 29.10
CA ASN A 120 11.39 1.68 27.67
C ASN A 120 10.17 0.88 27.23
N SER A 121 9.35 1.49 26.37
CA SER A 121 8.25 0.83 25.69
C SER A 121 8.77 0.09 24.45
N ILE A 122 8.42 -1.19 24.32
CA ILE A 122 8.50 -1.95 23.05
C ILE A 122 7.20 -1.85 22.24
N HIS A 123 6.23 -1.10 22.76
CA HIS A 123 4.87 -1.02 22.27
C HIS A 123 4.74 0.01 21.16
N ARG A 124 3.86 -0.27 20.19
CA ARG A 124 3.73 0.54 18.97
C ARG A 124 2.84 1.77 19.13
N GLY A 125 2.08 1.81 20.20
CA GLY A 125 1.19 2.90 20.55
C GLY A 125 -0.16 2.77 19.86
N PHE A 126 -0.54 3.74 19.05
CA PHE A 126 -1.83 3.72 18.38
C PHE A 126 -1.79 4.29 16.97
N ASP A 127 -2.76 3.83 16.20
CA ASP A 127 -3.21 4.43 14.95
C ASP A 127 -4.66 4.84 15.12
N MET A 128 -4.96 6.13 15.01
CA MET A 128 -6.33 6.62 15.02
C MET A 128 -6.68 7.32 13.71
N ILE A 129 -7.85 7.00 13.18
CA ILE A 129 -8.43 7.69 12.04
C ILE A 129 -9.43 8.70 12.58
N ILE A 130 -9.25 9.95 12.16
CA ILE A 130 -10.11 11.06 12.52
C ILE A 130 -10.75 11.54 11.22
N SER A 131 -12.08 11.48 11.13
CA SER A 131 -12.83 11.81 9.91
C SER A 131 -13.89 12.85 10.20
N ALA A 132 -13.90 13.93 9.42
CA ALA A 132 -14.92 14.95 9.48
C ALA A 132 -16.18 14.50 8.72
N PHE A 133 -17.34 14.73 9.33
CA PHE A 133 -18.63 14.42 8.72
C PHE A 133 -19.68 15.47 9.13
N HIS A 134 -20.77 15.54 8.39
CA HIS A 134 -22.02 16.14 8.87
C HIS A 134 -23.17 15.17 8.67
N LEU A 135 -24.35 15.49 9.19
CA LEU A 135 -25.55 14.68 8.98
C LEU A 135 -26.20 15.04 7.65
N ALA A 136 -26.91 14.09 7.06
CA ALA A 136 -27.70 14.28 5.84
C ALA A 136 -28.64 15.52 5.93
N PRO A 137 -28.93 16.19 4.80
CA PRO A 137 -28.68 15.77 3.41
C PRO A 137 -27.22 15.91 2.96
N CYS A 138 -26.76 14.94 2.16
CA CYS A 138 -25.41 14.97 1.56
C CYS A 138 -25.43 15.75 0.24
N LYS A 139 -24.31 16.36 -0.09
CA LYS A 139 -24.07 17.06 -1.37
C LYS A 139 -23.64 16.08 -2.46
N ASP A 140 -23.62 16.53 -3.71
CA ASP A 140 -23.29 15.70 -4.88
C ASP A 140 -21.89 15.05 -4.83
N ASN A 141 -20.95 15.62 -4.07
CA ASN A 141 -19.58 15.13 -3.91
C ASN A 141 -19.34 14.39 -2.57
N GLU A 142 -20.42 13.95 -1.91
CA GLU A 142 -20.39 13.29 -0.62
C GLU A 142 -21.05 11.92 -0.68
N TYR A 143 -20.50 11.00 0.10
CA TYR A 143 -21.02 9.67 0.30
C TYR A 143 -21.87 9.60 1.58
N LYS A 144 -23.07 9.03 1.45
CA LYS A 144 -23.98 8.82 2.57
C LYS A 144 -23.74 7.46 3.24
N CYS A 145 -23.34 7.48 4.49
CA CYS A 145 -23.20 6.33 5.38
C CYS A 145 -24.57 5.80 5.86
N TYR A 146 -24.61 4.56 6.36
CA TYR A 146 -25.83 3.94 6.91
C TYR A 146 -26.38 4.70 8.12
N ASN A 147 -25.50 5.24 8.96
CA ASN A 147 -25.80 6.08 10.11
C ASN A 147 -26.14 7.54 9.74
N GLN A 148 -26.51 7.81 8.48
CA GLN A 148 -26.91 9.13 7.96
C GLN A 148 -25.80 10.18 7.95
N ARG A 149 -24.54 9.80 8.18
CA ARG A 149 -23.40 10.70 8.02
C ARG A 149 -23.06 10.90 6.55
N CYS A 150 -22.61 12.10 6.23
CA CYS A 150 -22.05 12.47 4.95
C CYS A 150 -20.55 12.68 5.14
N ILE A 151 -19.76 11.90 4.40
CA ILE A 151 -18.32 12.04 4.28
C ILE A 151 -17.98 12.40 2.83
N PRO A 152 -16.84 13.05 2.54
CA PRO A 152 -16.40 13.25 1.16
C PRO A 152 -16.30 11.94 0.37
N GLU A 153 -16.70 11.93 -0.91
CA GLU A 153 -16.72 10.71 -1.74
C GLU A 153 -15.32 10.08 -1.89
N ASN A 154 -14.24 10.87 -1.89
CA ASN A 154 -12.87 10.36 -1.96
C ASN A 154 -12.47 9.50 -0.75
N LEU A 155 -13.13 9.66 0.40
CA LEU A 155 -12.87 8.83 1.59
C LEU A 155 -13.51 7.45 1.49
N ARG A 156 -14.51 7.25 0.62
CA ARG A 156 -15.20 5.97 0.45
C ARG A 156 -14.28 4.84 0.01
N CYS A 157 -13.22 5.17 -0.71
CA CYS A 157 -12.28 4.23 -1.34
C CYS A 157 -10.89 4.20 -0.68
N SER A 158 -10.73 4.84 0.48
CA SER A 158 -9.42 4.98 1.14
C SER A 158 -8.89 3.70 1.78
N GLY A 159 -9.69 2.63 1.81
CA GLY A 159 -9.40 1.40 2.55
C GLY A 159 -9.76 1.47 4.04
N PHE A 160 -10.31 2.59 4.51
CA PHE A 160 -10.69 2.78 5.91
C PHE A 160 -12.19 3.01 6.09
N ASP A 161 -12.73 2.56 7.22
CA ASP A 161 -14.11 2.82 7.62
C ASP A 161 -14.24 4.21 8.24
N HIS A 162 -14.39 5.22 7.38
CA HIS A 162 -14.60 6.61 7.77
C HIS A 162 -16.02 6.89 8.28
N CYS A 163 -17.00 6.04 7.91
CA CYS A 163 -18.38 6.16 8.38
C CYS A 163 -18.52 5.76 9.87
N GLY A 164 -17.68 4.81 10.32
CA GLY A 164 -17.66 4.31 11.70
C GLY A 164 -18.84 3.38 12.04
N ASP A 165 -19.58 2.93 11.02
CA ASP A 165 -20.78 2.10 11.11
C ASP A 165 -20.70 0.85 10.21
N ARG A 166 -19.51 0.55 9.68
CA ARG A 166 -19.26 -0.56 8.75
C ARG A 166 -20.02 -0.42 7.42
N THR A 167 -20.38 0.79 7.02
CA THR A 167 -20.81 1.05 5.64
C THR A 167 -19.70 0.56 4.68
N PRO A 168 -20.04 -0.20 3.62
CA PRO A 168 -19.05 -0.80 2.73
C PRO A 168 -18.12 0.25 2.11
N VAL A 169 -16.83 0.11 2.41
CA VAL A 169 -15.75 0.77 1.67
C VAL A 169 -15.80 0.26 0.24
N CYS A 170 -15.47 1.10 -0.74
CA CYS A 170 -15.32 0.63 -2.10
C CYS A 170 -14.14 -0.36 -2.11
N LEU A 171 -14.44 -1.63 -2.33
CA LEU A 171 -13.43 -2.60 -2.65
C LEU A 171 -13.12 -2.34 -4.12
N LEU A 172 -11.87 -2.07 -4.47
CA LEU A 172 -11.42 -2.24 -5.84
C LEU A 172 -11.77 -3.69 -6.20
N THR A 173 -12.90 -3.86 -6.88
CA THR A 173 -13.37 -5.16 -7.32
C THR A 173 -12.35 -5.68 -8.31
N ASN A 174 -12.33 -7.01 -8.46
CA ASN A 174 -11.33 -7.79 -9.17
C ASN A 174 -11.12 -7.43 -10.66
N GLU A 175 -11.74 -6.37 -11.17
CA GLU A 175 -11.52 -5.81 -12.51
C GLU A 175 -10.09 -5.29 -12.68
N ALA A 176 -9.46 -4.76 -11.63
CA ALA A 176 -8.04 -4.37 -11.69
C ALA A 176 -7.07 -5.57 -11.73
N LYS A 177 -7.48 -6.75 -11.21
CA LYS A 177 -6.66 -7.97 -11.23
C LYS A 177 -6.73 -8.71 -12.57
N ALA A 178 -7.87 -8.65 -13.27
CA ALA A 178 -8.02 -9.23 -14.60
C ALA A 178 -7.04 -8.61 -15.61
N ALA A 179 -6.80 -7.29 -15.52
CA ALA A 179 -5.82 -6.60 -16.36
C ALA A 179 -4.38 -7.11 -16.17
N VAL A 180 -3.98 -7.44 -14.93
CA VAL A 180 -2.64 -8.00 -14.64
C VAL A 180 -2.49 -9.42 -15.21
N GLY A 181 -3.55 -10.24 -15.15
CA GLY A 181 -3.55 -11.58 -15.74
C GLY A 181 -3.43 -11.56 -17.27
N VAL A 182 -4.20 -10.70 -17.94
CA VAL A 182 -4.21 -10.61 -19.41
C VAL A 182 -2.87 -10.10 -19.95
N THR A 183 -2.27 -9.10 -19.30
CA THR A 183 -0.97 -8.55 -19.72
C THR A 183 0.17 -9.57 -19.58
N ALA A 184 0.21 -10.35 -18.50
CA ALA A 184 1.22 -11.39 -18.30
C ALA A 184 1.12 -12.51 -19.37
N ILE A 185 -0.09 -12.93 -19.74
CA ILE A 185 -0.32 -13.95 -20.77
C ILE A 185 0.13 -13.45 -22.14
N LEU A 186 -0.18 -12.20 -22.50
CA LEU A 186 0.25 -11.59 -23.77
C LEU A 186 1.78 -11.51 -23.87
N ILE A 187 2.46 -11.15 -22.78
CA ILE A 187 3.92 -11.11 -22.71
C ILE A 187 4.51 -12.52 -22.89
N LEU A 188 3.96 -13.54 -22.23
CA LEU A 188 4.40 -14.94 -22.40
C LEU A 188 4.24 -15.43 -23.84
N ILE A 189 3.10 -15.14 -24.49
CA ILE A 189 2.87 -15.50 -25.90
C ILE A 189 3.88 -14.80 -26.81
N ALA A 190 4.15 -13.52 -26.60
CA ALA A 190 5.15 -12.78 -27.37
C ALA A 190 6.55 -13.40 -27.24
N ILE A 191 6.96 -13.78 -26.03
CA ILE A 191 8.24 -14.46 -25.78
C ILE A 191 8.30 -15.80 -26.52
N ILE A 192 7.24 -16.62 -26.47
CA ILE A 192 7.18 -17.91 -27.17
C ILE A 192 7.31 -17.72 -28.69
N VAL A 193 6.60 -16.73 -29.26
CA VAL A 193 6.69 -16.42 -30.69
C VAL A 193 8.10 -15.95 -31.06
N ILE A 194 8.72 -15.08 -30.27
CA ILE A 194 10.10 -14.63 -30.50
C ILE A 194 11.07 -15.81 -30.47
N VAL A 195 10.96 -16.70 -29.47
CA VAL A 195 11.81 -17.90 -29.37
C VAL A 195 11.59 -18.81 -30.58
N ALA A 196 10.34 -19.06 -30.98
CA ALA A 196 10.02 -19.86 -32.15
C ALA A 196 10.60 -19.27 -33.44
N VAL A 197 10.49 -17.94 -33.64
CA VAL A 197 11.09 -17.24 -34.78
C VAL A 197 12.62 -17.32 -34.74
N CYS A 198 13.24 -17.13 -33.57
CA CYS A 198 14.69 -17.26 -33.40
C CYS A 198 15.18 -18.67 -33.71
N VAL A 199 14.48 -19.70 -33.22
CA VAL A 199 14.79 -21.11 -33.51
C VAL A 199 14.58 -21.41 -34.99
N TRP A 200 13.50 -20.93 -35.61
CA TRP A 200 13.24 -21.10 -37.03
C TRP A 200 14.29 -20.41 -37.90
N ARG A 201 14.67 -19.18 -37.57
CA ARG A 201 15.75 -18.45 -38.25
C ARG A 201 17.09 -19.16 -38.10
N LYS A 202 17.43 -19.65 -36.90
CA LYS A 202 18.66 -20.41 -36.65
C LYS A 202 18.67 -21.71 -37.44
N LYS A 203 17.57 -22.48 -37.44
CA LYS A 203 17.43 -23.71 -38.22
C LYS A 203 17.53 -23.45 -39.73
N ARG A 204 16.90 -22.39 -40.23
CA ARG A 204 17.00 -21.99 -41.64
C ARG A 204 18.43 -21.61 -42.03
N GLN A 205 19.14 -20.90 -41.15
CA GLN A 205 20.53 -20.53 -41.36
C GLN A 205 21.47 -21.74 -41.34
N THR A 206 21.27 -22.72 -40.44
CA THR A 206 22.08 -23.96 -40.43
C THR A 206 21.81 -24.78 -41.69
N THR A 207 20.55 -24.98 -42.08
CA THR A 207 20.20 -25.72 -43.31
C THR A 207 20.75 -25.04 -44.57
N PHE A 208 20.76 -23.70 -44.63
CA PHE A 208 21.38 -22.96 -45.73
C PHE A 208 22.91 -23.16 -45.75
N ASN A 209 23.58 -23.04 -44.60
CA ASN A 209 25.02 -23.25 -44.49
C ASN A 209 25.44 -24.70 -44.86
N ASP A 210 24.62 -25.69 -44.51
CA ASP A 210 24.87 -27.10 -44.86
C ASP A 210 24.74 -27.33 -46.38
N ARG A 211 23.74 -26.72 -47.03
CA ARG A 211 23.60 -26.77 -48.51
C ARG A 211 24.78 -26.11 -49.22
N VAL A 212 25.26 -24.96 -48.71
CA VAL A 212 26.44 -24.28 -49.26
C VAL A 212 27.71 -25.12 -49.09
N LYS A 213 27.88 -25.82 -47.95
CA LYS A 213 29.02 -26.72 -47.72
C LYS A 213 29.00 -27.92 -48.66
N GLN A 214 27.84 -28.56 -48.87
CA GLN A 214 27.70 -29.68 -49.81
C GLN A 214 28.03 -29.26 -51.25
N GLN A 215 27.60 -28.06 -51.67
CA GLN A 215 27.92 -27.55 -53.00
C GLN A 215 29.42 -27.25 -53.18
N LYS A 216 30.10 -26.71 -52.16
CA LYS A 216 31.56 -26.54 -52.19
C LYS A 216 32.32 -27.86 -52.29
N GLN A 217 31.88 -28.91 -51.58
CA GLN A 217 32.50 -30.24 -51.67
C GLN A 217 32.29 -30.87 -53.05
N ARG A 218 31.11 -30.70 -53.66
CA ARG A 218 30.83 -31.16 -55.03
C ARG A 218 31.72 -30.47 -56.05
N ASN A 219 31.88 -29.15 -55.96
CA ASN A 219 32.73 -28.38 -56.87
C ASN A 219 34.23 -28.74 -56.70
N HIS A 220 34.69 -29.06 -55.49
CA HIS A 220 36.07 -29.51 -55.27
C HIS A 220 36.32 -30.90 -55.85
N PHE A 221 35.33 -31.81 -55.80
CA PHE A 221 35.44 -33.14 -56.41
C PHE A 221 35.45 -33.06 -57.94
N GLU A 222 34.62 -32.21 -58.55
CA GLU A 222 34.64 -31.99 -60.01
C GLU A 222 35.99 -31.44 -60.51
N HIS A 223 36.63 -30.53 -59.77
CA HIS A 223 37.97 -30.03 -60.11
C HIS A 223 39.09 -31.08 -59.98
N SER A 224 38.98 -32.04 -59.04
CA SER A 224 39.95 -33.13 -58.93
C SER A 224 39.81 -34.17 -60.04
N VAL A 225 38.59 -34.45 -60.50
CA VAL A 225 38.34 -35.42 -61.59
C VAL A 225 38.74 -34.85 -62.96
N ALA A 226 38.64 -33.54 -63.17
CA ALA A 226 39.11 -32.89 -64.41
C ALA A 226 40.65 -32.78 -64.53
N GLY A 227 41.39 -33.03 -63.44
CA GLY A 227 42.86 -32.92 -63.39
C GLY A 227 43.63 -34.19 -63.77
N GLU A 228 42.97 -35.34 -63.86
CA GLU A 228 43.63 -36.61 -64.21
C GLU A 228 43.18 -37.10 -65.60
N SER A 229 43.80 -36.54 -66.64
CA SER A 229 43.82 -37.17 -67.97
C SER A 229 45.26 -37.33 -68.45
N PHE A 230 45.70 -38.58 -68.39
CA PHE A 230 46.57 -39.28 -69.34
C PHE A 230 47.81 -38.53 -69.88
N LYS A 231 48.99 -38.79 -69.31
CA LYS A 231 50.27 -38.68 -70.02
C LYS A 231 50.90 -40.07 -70.20
N VAL A 232 50.73 -40.60 -71.40
CA VAL A 232 51.45 -41.77 -71.93
C VAL A 232 52.92 -41.38 -72.12
N LYS A 233 53.82 -42.19 -71.56
CA LYS A 233 55.28 -42.08 -71.70
C LYS A 233 55.70 -42.75 -73.01
N MET A 234 56.27 -42.00 -73.94
CA MET A 234 56.96 -42.52 -75.14
C MET A 234 58.45 -42.20 -75.03
N ASN A 235 59.25 -43.23 -75.36
CA ASN A 235 60.71 -43.35 -75.32
C ASN A 235 61.48 -42.29 -76.10
N GLY A 236 62.78 -42.18 -75.79
CA GLY A 236 63.81 -42.08 -76.84
C GLY A 236 64.86 -40.99 -76.64
N GLN A 237 66.07 -41.42 -76.24
CA GLN A 237 67.34 -40.71 -76.48
C GLN A 237 67.69 -40.76 -77.97
N VAL A 238 68.25 -39.68 -78.53
CA VAL A 238 69.20 -39.74 -79.65
C VAL A 238 70.18 -38.55 -79.57
N HIS A 239 71.47 -38.92 -79.57
CA HIS A 239 72.73 -38.18 -79.82
C HIS A 239 73.21 -37.08 -78.86
#